data_AF-A0A2N3CEZ1-F1
#
_entry.id   AF-A0A2N3CEZ1-F1
#
_cell.length_a   1.000
_cell.length_b   1.000
_cell.length_c   1.000
_cell.angle_alpha   90.00
_cell.angle_beta   90.00
_cell.angle_gamma   90.00
#
_symmetry.space_group_name_H-M   'P 1'
#
loop_
_entity.id
_entity.type
_entity.pdbx_description
1 polymer ?
#
loop_
_entity_poly.entity_id
_entity_poly.type
_entity_poly.pdbx_seq_one_letter_code
_entity_poly.pdbx_strand_id
1 'polypeptide(L)'
;MAQDLDGSVARLLGMIAPQADQTETVRRTMIIDPLGRIRAILDYPREVGRSVEEILRIIDALLAADSRRIVTPSDWWPGDRVLVPTTMPDAEAEQRFGTALRRVRDYLRFVETA
;
A
#
# COMPACT_ATOMS: atom_id res chain seq x y z
N MET A 1 6.80 -9.68 22.43
CA MET A 1 5.74 -8.64 22.41
C MET A 1 6.34 -7.34 22.89
N ALA A 2 6.08 -6.22 22.21
CA ALA A 2 6.48 -4.90 22.72
C ALA A 2 5.60 -4.54 23.92
N GLN A 3 6.18 -3.94 24.97
CA GLN A 3 5.44 -3.43 26.13
C GLN A 3 5.37 -1.90 26.03
N ASP A 4 4.17 -1.34 26.19
CA ASP A 4 3.89 0.11 26.14
C ASP A 4 3.00 0.49 27.34
N LEU A 5 3.51 0.26 28.56
CA LEU A 5 2.73 0.39 29.80
C LEU A 5 2.28 1.83 30.07
N ASP A 6 3.08 2.82 29.64
CA ASP A 6 2.75 4.23 29.79
C ASP A 6 1.92 4.78 28.61
N GLY A 7 1.73 3.99 27.54
CA GLY A 7 1.02 4.38 26.33
C GLY A 7 1.76 5.43 25.49
N SER A 8 3.05 5.67 25.75
CA SER A 8 3.84 6.69 25.04
C SER A 8 3.97 6.35 23.55
N VAL A 9 4.19 5.07 23.23
CA VAL A 9 4.31 4.60 21.84
C VAL A 9 2.95 4.67 21.15
N ALA A 10 1.87 4.23 21.81
CA ALA A 10 0.52 4.32 21.27
C ALA A 10 0.10 5.77 20.97
N ARG A 11 0.45 6.74 21.84
CA ARG A 11 0.19 8.17 21.58
C ARG A 11 1.02 8.68 20.41
N LEU A 12 2.33 8.38 20.39
CA LEU A 12 3.23 8.80 19.31
C LEU A 12 2.75 8.29 17.95
N LEU A 13 2.31 7.04 17.90
CA LEU A 13 1.83 6.38 16.70
C LEU A 13 0.35 6.63 16.41
N GLY A 14 -0.31 7.54 17.15
CA GLY A 14 -1.71 7.92 16.97
C GLY A 14 -2.71 6.77 17.13
N MET A 15 -2.36 5.76 17.91
CA MET A 15 -3.20 4.58 18.18
C MET A 15 -4.25 4.83 19.26
N ILE A 16 -4.32 6.03 19.86
CA ILE A 16 -5.35 6.42 20.83
C ILE A 16 -6.31 7.39 20.15
N ALA A 17 -7.60 7.06 20.13
CA ALA A 17 -8.61 7.91 19.49
C ALA A 17 -8.86 9.17 20.34
N PRO A 18 -8.93 10.37 19.73
CA PRO A 18 -9.08 11.63 20.48
C PRO A 18 -10.44 11.80 21.18
N GLN A 19 -11.43 10.96 20.85
CA GLN A 19 -12.81 11.04 21.37
C GLN A 19 -13.20 9.83 22.23
N ALA A 20 -12.33 8.85 22.39
CA ALA A 20 -12.61 7.70 23.25
C ALA A 20 -12.19 8.04 24.68
N ASP A 21 -13.17 8.09 25.58
CA ASP A 21 -13.01 8.22 27.04
C ASP A 21 -12.33 6.98 27.67
N GLN A 22 -11.58 6.22 26.88
CA GLN A 22 -11.06 4.91 27.24
C GLN A 22 -9.64 4.77 26.72
N THR A 23 -8.79 4.22 27.58
CA THR A 23 -7.38 3.84 27.40
C THR A 23 -7.16 2.76 26.32
N GLU A 24 -7.99 2.76 25.29
CA GLU A 24 -8.16 1.65 24.37
C GLU A 24 -7.60 2.03 23.00
N THR A 25 -6.66 1.22 22.52
CA THR A 25 -6.00 1.48 21.24
C THR A 25 -6.87 1.06 20.08
N VAL A 26 -6.89 1.87 19.01
CA VAL A 26 -7.40 1.42 17.70
C VAL A 26 -6.47 0.33 17.15
N ARG A 27 -7.03 -0.62 16.40
CA ARG A 27 -6.25 -1.71 15.80
C ARG A 27 -5.55 -1.19 14.54
N ARG A 28 -4.50 -0.41 14.76
CA ARG A 28 -3.67 0.16 13.71
C ARG A 28 -2.60 -0.83 13.24
N THR A 29 -2.55 -1.08 11.94
CA THR A 29 -1.47 -1.80 11.27
C THR A 29 -0.66 -0.80 10.45
N MET A 30 0.65 -0.73 10.67
CA MET A 30 1.57 0.08 9.87
C MET A 30 2.51 -0.82 9.08
N ILE A 31 2.65 -0.57 7.78
CA ILE A 31 3.65 -1.22 6.93
C ILE A 31 4.80 -0.23 6.74
N ILE A 32 6.00 -0.64 7.12
CA ILE A 32 7.21 0.20 7.14
C ILE A 32 8.25 -0.42 6.21
N ASP A 33 8.85 0.40 5.34
CA ASP A 33 9.91 -0.07 4.43
C ASP A 33 11.29 -0.18 5.12
N PRO A 34 12.32 -0.77 4.47
CA PRO A 34 13.65 -0.88 5.05
C PRO A 34 14.35 0.46 5.34
N LEU A 35 13.85 1.57 4.80
CA LEU A 35 14.33 2.92 5.06
C LEU A 35 13.60 3.57 6.25
N GLY A 36 12.73 2.84 6.94
CA GLY A 36 11.95 3.32 8.08
C GLY A 36 10.77 4.22 7.69
N ARG A 37 10.36 4.24 6.42
CA ARG A 37 9.22 5.06 5.97
C ARG A 37 7.92 4.28 6.06
N ILE A 38 6.88 4.92 6.56
CA ILE A 38 5.53 4.35 6.57
C ILE A 38 5.00 4.33 5.13
N ARG A 39 4.62 3.14 4.65
CA ARG A 39 4.10 2.90 3.30
C ARG A 39 2.59 2.74 3.24
N ALA A 40 1.99 2.22 4.32
CA ALA A 40 0.55 2.11 4.48
C ALA A 40 0.18 2.10 5.96
N ILE A 41 -1.01 2.63 6.27
CA ILE A 41 -1.66 2.56 7.58
C ILE A 41 -3.07 2.04 7.37
N LEU A 42 -3.46 1.02 8.13
CA LEU A 42 -4.84 0.54 8.19
C LEU A 42 -5.35 0.66 9.63
N ASP A 43 -6.49 1.31 9.80
CA ASP A 43 -7.14 1.48 11.10
C ASP A 43 -8.44 0.70 11.14
N TYR A 44 -8.49 -0.29 12.04
CA TYR A 44 -9.70 -1.04 12.33
C TYR A 44 -10.23 -0.64 13.70
N PRO A 45 -11.56 -0.48 13.87
CA PRO A 45 -12.16 -0.37 15.18
C PRO A 45 -12.02 -1.71 15.92
N ARG A 46 -12.27 -1.71 17.23
CA ARG A 46 -12.09 -2.88 18.09
C ARG A 46 -12.93 -4.08 17.64
N GLU A 47 -14.13 -3.81 17.17
CA GLU A 47 -15.18 -4.78 16.85
C GLU A 47 -14.87 -5.53 15.56
N VAL A 48 -13.97 -4.99 14.71
CA VAL A 48 -13.68 -5.52 13.39
C VAL A 48 -12.31 -6.20 13.36
N GLY A 49 -12.29 -7.42 12.84
CA GLY A 49 -11.05 -8.17 12.58
C GLY A 49 -10.28 -7.57 11.41
N ARG A 50 -8.96 -7.65 11.45
CA ARG A 50 -8.10 -7.30 10.31
C ARG A 50 -8.19 -8.38 9.23
N SER A 51 -8.15 -7.99 7.96
CA SER A 51 -7.90 -8.93 6.87
C SER A 51 -6.39 -9.15 6.73
N VAL A 52 -5.91 -10.35 7.07
CA VAL A 52 -4.49 -10.71 6.86
C VAL A 52 -4.17 -10.80 5.37
N GLU A 53 -5.12 -11.29 4.58
CA GLU A 53 -4.98 -11.39 3.13
C GLU A 53 -4.76 -10.01 2.49
N GLU A 54 -5.49 -9.00 2.92
CA GLU A 54 -5.30 -7.63 2.43
C GLU A 54 -3.94 -7.05 2.84
N ILE A 55 -3.48 -7.36 4.05
CA ILE A 55 -2.15 -6.92 4.51
C ILE A 55 -1.06 -7.53 3.61
N LEU A 56 -1.17 -8.82 3.27
CA LEU A 56 -0.24 -9.47 2.34
C LEU A 56 -0.33 -8.87 0.93
N ARG A 57 -1.54 -8.66 0.42
CA ARG A 57 -1.76 -8.05 -0.91
C ARG A 57 -1.16 -6.65 -1.01
N ILE A 58 -1.28 -5.83 0.04
CA ILE A 58 -0.64 -4.50 0.09
C ILE A 58 0.89 -4.63 0.07
N ILE A 59 1.46 -5.58 0.81
CA ILE A 59 2.92 -5.82 0.79
C ILE A 59 3.36 -6.21 -0.63
N ASP A 60 2.67 -7.14 -1.28
CA ASP A 60 2.98 -7.57 -2.64
C ASP A 60 2.85 -6.41 -3.64
N ALA A 61 1.82 -5.58 -3.50
CA ALA A 61 1.62 -4.40 -4.33
C ALA A 61 2.76 -3.37 -4.16
N LEU A 62 3.18 -3.11 -2.93
CA LEU A 62 4.30 -2.21 -2.64
C LEU A 62 5.62 -2.74 -3.22
N LEU A 63 5.89 -4.04 -3.07
CA LEU A 63 7.07 -4.68 -3.65
C LEU A 63 7.04 -4.66 -5.18
N ALA A 64 5.89 -4.91 -5.80
CA ALA A 64 5.73 -4.85 -7.25
C ALA A 64 5.92 -3.43 -7.79
N ALA A 65 5.32 -2.43 -7.13
CA ALA A 65 5.45 -1.02 -7.46
C ALA A 65 6.90 -0.54 -7.40
N ASP A 66 7.62 -0.87 -6.32
CA ASP A 66 9.00 -0.46 -6.13
C ASP A 66 9.96 -1.14 -7.12
N SER A 67 9.83 -2.47 -7.29
CA SER A 67 10.76 -3.25 -8.12
C SER A 67 10.60 -2.99 -9.62
N ARG A 68 9.37 -2.74 -10.10
CA ARG A 68 9.08 -2.56 -11.52
C ARG A 68 8.77 -1.12 -11.88
N ARG A 69 8.70 -0.19 -10.92
CA ARG A 69 8.27 1.20 -11.14
C ARG A 69 6.91 1.27 -11.84
N ILE A 70 5.94 0.53 -11.29
CA ILE A 70 4.55 0.43 -11.78
C ILE A 70 3.57 0.94 -10.72
N VAL A 71 2.29 1.04 -11.09
CA VAL A 71 1.19 1.33 -10.18
C VAL A 71 0.19 0.17 -10.22
N THR A 72 -0.27 -0.28 -9.05
CA THR A 72 -1.30 -1.30 -8.92
C THR A 72 -2.68 -0.63 -8.89
N PRO A 73 -3.63 -1.02 -9.77
CA PRO A 73 -4.98 -0.45 -9.77
C PRO A 73 -5.82 -0.92 -8.55
N SER A 74 -7.06 -0.41 -8.46
CA SER A 74 -8.05 -0.92 -7.50
C SER A 74 -8.21 -2.44 -7.66
N ASP A 75 -8.37 -3.12 -6.52
CA ASP A 75 -8.63 -4.57 -6.46
C ASP A 75 -7.55 -5.45 -7.11
N TRP A 76 -6.35 -4.90 -7.33
CA TRP A 76 -5.23 -5.62 -7.94
C TRP A 76 -4.72 -6.77 -7.09
N TRP A 77 -4.48 -7.91 -7.73
CA TRP A 77 -3.78 -9.07 -7.20
C TRP A 77 -2.54 -9.41 -8.02
N PRO A 78 -1.56 -10.15 -7.47
CA PRO A 78 -0.44 -10.66 -8.24
C PRO A 78 -0.90 -11.42 -9.50
N GLY A 79 -0.42 -10.97 -10.66
CA GLY A 79 -0.83 -11.49 -11.98
C GLY A 79 -1.80 -10.57 -12.72
N ASP A 80 -2.50 -9.68 -12.02
CA ASP A 80 -3.36 -8.68 -12.64
C ASP A 80 -2.55 -7.57 -13.32
N ARG A 81 -3.19 -6.97 -14.32
CA ARG A 81 -2.65 -5.85 -15.09
C ARG A 81 -2.27 -4.68 -14.19
N VAL A 82 -1.17 -4.05 -14.54
CA VAL A 82 -0.64 -2.88 -13.82
C VAL A 82 -0.75 -1.63 -14.68
N LEU A 83 -0.49 -0.48 -14.06
CA LEU A 83 -0.50 0.82 -14.69
C LEU A 83 0.93 1.37 -14.79
N VAL A 84 1.18 2.10 -15.88
CA VAL A 84 2.40 2.90 -16.00
C VAL A 84 2.21 4.22 -15.23
N PRO A 85 3.13 4.60 -14.34
CA PRO A 85 3.07 5.88 -13.64
C PRO A 85 3.01 7.04 -14.64
N THR A 86 2.18 8.05 -14.38
CA THR A 86 2.07 9.23 -15.25
C THR A 86 3.37 10.03 -15.36
N THR A 87 4.28 9.85 -14.40
CA THR A 87 5.62 10.44 -14.38
C THR A 87 6.62 9.75 -15.32
N MET A 88 6.27 8.59 -15.88
CA MET A 88 7.11 7.86 -16.83
C MET A 88 6.81 8.34 -18.27
N PRO A 89 7.80 8.85 -19.01
CA PRO A 89 7.64 9.25 -20.42
C PRO A 89 7.23 8.08 -21.31
N ASP A 90 6.52 8.38 -22.40
CA ASP A 90 6.05 7.35 -23.35
C ASP A 90 7.19 6.55 -23.97
N ALA A 91 8.30 7.21 -24.35
CA ALA A 91 9.47 6.52 -24.89
C ALA A 91 10.08 5.50 -23.90
N GLU A 92 10.13 5.85 -22.59
CA GLU A 92 10.58 4.92 -21.55
C GLU A 92 9.58 3.75 -21.39
N ALA A 93 8.29 4.06 -21.37
CA ALA A 93 7.24 3.04 -21.22
C ALA A 93 7.22 2.05 -22.41
N GLU A 94 7.35 2.55 -23.64
CA GLU A 94 7.41 1.75 -24.86
C GLU A 94 8.68 0.89 -24.91
N GLN A 95 9.82 1.43 -24.50
CA GLN A 95 11.07 0.67 -24.40
C GLN A 95 10.97 -0.46 -23.37
N ARG A 96 10.30 -0.22 -22.24
CA ARG A 96 10.24 -1.18 -21.12
C ARG A 96 9.14 -2.22 -21.27
N PHE A 97 7.97 -1.84 -21.76
CA PHE A 97 6.78 -2.70 -21.80
C PHE A 97 6.40 -3.13 -23.23
N GLY A 98 6.89 -2.45 -24.26
CA GLY A 98 6.72 -2.85 -25.66
C GLY A 98 5.26 -3.14 -26.02
N THR A 99 5.01 -4.33 -26.55
CA THR A 99 3.69 -4.79 -26.98
C THR A 99 2.70 -5.04 -25.85
N ALA A 100 3.16 -5.15 -24.60
CA ALA A 100 2.28 -5.29 -23.43
C ALA A 100 1.63 -3.97 -23.02
N LEU A 101 2.13 -2.83 -23.54
CA LEU A 101 1.61 -1.50 -23.24
C LEU A 101 0.30 -1.24 -23.99
N ARG A 102 -0.76 -0.93 -23.25
CA ARG A 102 -2.06 -0.52 -23.78
C ARG A 102 -2.44 0.88 -23.29
N ARG A 103 -2.41 1.86 -24.19
CA ARG A 103 -2.87 3.23 -23.91
C ARG A 103 -4.39 3.33 -24.10
N VAL A 104 -5.11 3.71 -23.04
CA VAL A 104 -6.56 4.02 -23.09
C VAL A 104 -6.78 5.52 -23.14
N ARG A 105 -5.99 6.27 -22.34
CA ARG A 105 -5.85 7.73 -22.37
C ARG A 105 -4.40 8.08 -22.06
N ASP A 106 -3.99 9.32 -22.29
CA ASP A 106 -2.59 9.75 -22.04
C ASP A 106 -2.13 9.48 -20.62
N TYR A 107 -3.03 9.64 -19.65
CA TYR A 107 -2.78 9.36 -18.23
C TYR A 107 -3.17 7.94 -17.80
N LEU A 108 -3.78 7.13 -18.67
CA LEU A 108 -4.27 5.79 -18.36
C LEU A 108 -3.67 4.76 -19.33
N ARG A 109 -2.53 4.21 -18.92
CA ARG A 109 -1.71 3.26 -19.68
C ARG A 109 -1.57 1.96 -18.87
N PHE A 110 -2.08 0.86 -19.40
CA PHE A 110 -1.99 -0.47 -18.79
C PHE A 110 -0.80 -1.25 -19.33
N VAL A 111 -0.28 -2.16 -18.51
CA VAL A 111 0.69 -3.18 -18.91
C VAL A 111 0.08 -4.53 -18.56
N GLU A 112 -0.06 -5.39 -19.57
CA GLU A 112 -0.44 -6.79 -19.38
C GLU A 112 0.74 -7.53 -18.73
N THR A 113 0.51 -8.13 -17.57
CA THR A 113 1.48 -9.00 -16.88
C THR A 113 1.35 -10.42 -17.42
N ALA A 114 2.44 -10.95 -17.97
CA ALA A 114 2.52 -12.34 -18.44
C ALA A 114 2.51 -13.34 -17.26
#